data_AF-A0A9W6XRR3-F1
#
_entry.id   AF-A0A9W6XRR3-F1
#
_cell.length_a   1.000
_cell.length_b   1.000
_cell.length_c   1.000
_cell.angle_alpha   90.00
_cell.angle_beta   90.00
_cell.angle_gamma   90.00
#
_symmetry.space_group_name_H-M   'P 1'
#
loop_
_entity.id
_entity.type
_entity.pdbx_description
1 polymer ?
#
loop_
_entity_poly.entity_id
_entity_poly.type
_entity_poly.pdbx_seq_one_letter_code
_entity_poly.pdbx_strand_id
1 'polypeptide(L)'
;MPRSTTNSASTHPQTRNRSDNERALVVSTLLNQTTTGILRRGAVTTVAESFGVSKPTIRCVWKRAVANYASSGVYTSPSRLRITGQKRADRSHQLELVRTVDPERCGTIRAAAHVCLLPTTSLFRDMRSRKLRTETSGAKPMMSDDNQWCRTAFSLDYISAATHYFNDMENVVHVDDNHSI
;
A
#
# COMPACT_ATOMS: atom_id res chain seq x y z
N MET A 1 -51.71 12.47 42.26
CA MET A 1 -50.59 13.37 41.87
C MET A 1 -49.40 12.51 41.46
N PRO A 2 -49.11 12.29 40.17
CA PRO A 2 -47.92 11.54 39.78
C PRO A 2 -46.68 12.46 39.81
N ARG A 3 -45.59 11.91 40.33
CA ARG A 3 -44.29 12.59 40.48
C ARG A 3 -43.58 12.55 39.13
N SER A 4 -43.31 13.71 38.54
CA SER A 4 -42.55 13.82 37.29
C SER A 4 -41.10 13.41 37.53
N THR A 5 -40.70 12.25 37.00
CA THR A 5 -39.30 11.82 36.93
C THR A 5 -38.65 12.54 35.76
N THR A 6 -37.80 13.53 36.05
CA THR A 6 -36.92 14.13 35.04
C THR A 6 -35.82 13.12 34.71
N ASN A 7 -35.95 12.45 33.57
CA ASN A 7 -34.84 11.69 32.98
C ASN A 7 -33.78 12.66 32.49
N SER A 8 -32.84 13.03 33.36
CA SER A 8 -31.60 13.70 32.98
C SER A 8 -30.75 12.71 32.18
N ALA A 9 -30.87 12.78 30.86
CA ALA A 9 -30.01 12.06 29.93
C ALA A 9 -28.55 12.41 30.23
N SER A 10 -27.76 11.38 30.54
CA SER A 10 -26.32 11.47 30.72
C SER A 10 -25.65 11.97 29.43
N THR A 11 -25.39 13.27 29.34
CA THR A 11 -24.60 13.90 28.28
C THR A 11 -23.13 13.60 28.48
N HIS A 12 -22.71 12.35 28.26
CA HIS A 12 -21.29 12.09 28.03
C HIS A 12 -20.97 12.57 26.60
N PRO A 13 -20.12 13.61 26.43
CA PRO A 13 -19.78 14.07 25.09
C PRO A 13 -19.02 12.94 24.40
N GLN A 14 -19.68 12.33 23.42
CA GLN A 14 -19.09 11.34 22.53
C GLN A 14 -17.76 11.89 22.01
N THR A 15 -16.65 11.22 22.34
CA THR A 15 -15.31 11.63 21.90
C THR A 15 -15.11 11.28 20.43
N ARG A 16 -15.78 12.01 19.55
CA ARG A 16 -15.60 11.87 18.10
C ARG A 16 -14.25 12.43 17.70
N ASN A 17 -13.43 11.60 17.06
CA ASN A 17 -12.22 12.06 16.39
C ASN A 17 -12.59 13.06 15.29
N ARG A 18 -11.96 14.24 15.30
CA ARG A 18 -12.21 15.29 14.29
C ARG A 18 -11.42 14.99 13.00
N SER A 19 -12.05 15.27 11.86
CA SER A 19 -11.41 15.12 10.54
C SER A 19 -10.35 16.20 10.33
N ASP A 20 -9.45 15.99 9.37
CA ASP A 20 -8.40 16.97 9.07
C ASP A 20 -8.98 18.31 8.59
N ASN A 21 -10.10 18.28 7.87
CA ASN A 21 -10.81 19.49 7.43
C ASN A 21 -11.37 20.29 8.61
N GLU A 22 -11.97 19.63 9.60
CA GLU A 22 -12.46 20.30 10.81
C GLU A 22 -11.31 20.94 11.59
N ARG A 23 -10.16 20.24 11.67
CA ARG A 23 -8.97 20.75 12.35
C ARG A 23 -8.35 21.93 11.59
N ALA A 24 -8.37 21.91 10.26
CA ALA A 24 -7.94 23.02 9.43
C ALA A 24 -8.83 24.27 9.65
N LEU A 25 -10.14 24.09 9.76
CA LEU A 25 -11.08 25.17 10.06
C LEU A 25 -10.86 25.75 11.49
N VAL A 26 -10.55 24.91 12.47
CA VAL A 26 -10.14 25.38 13.80
C VAL A 26 -8.85 26.19 13.73
N VAL A 27 -7.87 25.76 12.94
CA VAL A 27 -6.60 26.49 12.79
C VAL A 27 -6.82 27.83 12.09
N SER A 28 -7.60 27.89 11.00
CA SER A 28 -7.86 29.15 10.29
C SER A 28 -8.64 30.16 11.15
N THR A 29 -9.63 29.70 11.93
CA THR A 29 -10.38 30.56 12.85
C THR A 29 -9.52 31.09 13.99
N LEU A 30 -8.57 30.30 14.49
CA LEU A 30 -7.58 30.77 15.48
C LEU A 30 -6.60 31.77 14.86
N LEU A 31 -6.13 31.54 13.62
CA LEU A 31 -5.25 32.45 12.90
C LEU A 31 -5.90 33.84 12.73
N ASN A 32 -7.19 33.89 12.42
CA ASN A 32 -7.94 35.16 12.35
C ASN A 32 -8.03 35.90 13.69
N GLN A 33 -7.79 35.21 14.81
CA GLN A 33 -7.74 35.78 16.17
C GLN A 33 -6.31 35.95 16.68
N THR A 34 -5.32 35.81 15.81
CA THR A 34 -3.90 35.93 16.13
C THR A 34 -3.39 37.28 15.65
N THR A 35 -2.69 38.01 16.51
CA THR A 35 -2.01 39.27 16.16
C THR A 35 -0.54 39.07 16.45
N THR A 36 0.33 39.39 15.49
CA THR A 36 1.81 39.23 15.60
C THR A 36 2.26 37.85 16.07
N GLY A 37 1.53 36.78 15.69
CA GLY A 37 1.82 35.40 16.08
C GLY A 37 1.34 35.00 17.48
N ILE A 38 0.75 35.94 18.23
CA ILE A 38 0.20 35.70 19.56
C ILE A 38 -1.32 35.60 19.49
N LEU A 39 -1.86 34.54 20.07
CA LEU A 39 -3.30 34.31 20.11
C LEU A 39 -3.96 35.23 21.14
N ARG A 40 -5.04 35.92 20.75
CA ARG A 40 -5.80 36.81 21.65
C ARG A 40 -6.29 36.07 22.89
N ARG A 41 -6.29 36.75 24.05
CA ARG A 41 -6.86 36.22 25.30
C ARG A 41 -8.31 35.80 25.08
N GLY A 42 -8.67 34.61 25.54
CA GLY A 42 -10.03 34.06 25.39
C GLY A 42 -10.34 33.42 24.04
N ALA A 43 -9.50 33.56 23.01
CA ALA A 43 -9.75 32.99 21.67
C ALA A 43 -9.95 31.46 21.69
N VAL A 44 -9.20 30.75 22.54
CA VAL A 44 -9.38 29.29 22.72
C VAL A 44 -10.76 28.97 23.27
N THR A 45 -11.30 29.80 24.17
CA THR A 45 -12.62 29.62 24.76
C THR A 45 -13.71 29.88 23.72
N THR A 46 -13.61 30.98 22.97
CA THR A 46 -14.61 31.33 21.94
C THR A 46 -14.64 30.31 20.81
N VAL A 47 -13.48 29.83 20.37
CA VAL A 47 -13.38 28.76 19.36
C VAL A 47 -13.83 27.41 19.91
N ALA A 48 -13.56 27.10 21.18
CA ALA A 48 -14.07 25.88 21.80
C ALA A 48 -15.61 25.86 21.81
N GLU A 49 -16.23 26.97 22.16
CA GLU A 49 -17.69 27.13 22.18
C GLU A 49 -18.29 27.05 20.77
N SER A 50 -17.73 27.75 19.77
CA SER A 50 -18.26 27.75 18.41
C SER A 50 -18.18 26.39 17.71
N PHE A 51 -17.15 25.58 18.00
CA PHE A 51 -16.99 24.25 17.43
C PHE A 51 -17.58 23.12 18.29
N GLY A 52 -18.09 23.44 19.48
CA GLY A 52 -18.58 22.45 20.46
C GLY A 52 -17.48 21.47 20.89
N VAL A 53 -16.26 21.97 21.13
CA VAL A 53 -15.06 21.17 21.44
C VAL A 53 -14.50 21.60 22.80
N SER A 54 -13.92 20.68 23.54
CA SER A 54 -13.25 21.02 24.80
C SER A 54 -12.03 21.95 24.57
N LYS A 55 -11.86 22.95 25.44
CA LYS A 55 -10.71 23.88 25.41
C LYS A 55 -9.34 23.18 25.32
N PRO A 56 -9.08 22.06 26.03
CA PRO A 56 -7.83 21.31 25.87
C PRO A 56 -7.59 20.80 24.44
N THR A 57 -8.63 20.35 23.76
CA THR A 57 -8.52 19.84 22.38
C THR A 57 -8.15 20.95 21.40
N ILE A 58 -8.81 22.11 21.49
CA ILE A 58 -8.46 23.29 20.69
C ILE A 58 -7.01 23.71 20.95
N ARG A 59 -6.59 23.74 22.23
CA ARG A 59 -5.20 24.02 22.60
C ARG A 59 -4.21 23.02 22.00
N CYS A 60 -4.54 21.72 22.00
CA CYS A 60 -3.70 20.69 21.38
C CYS A 60 -3.60 20.84 19.85
N VAL A 61 -4.70 21.22 19.18
CA VAL A 61 -4.70 21.53 17.74
C VAL A 61 -3.80 22.72 17.46
N TRP A 62 -3.95 23.81 18.22
CA TRP A 62 -3.13 25.02 18.06
C TRP A 62 -1.64 24.76 18.26
N LYS A 63 -1.26 24.12 19.38
CA LYS A 63 0.15 23.78 19.66
C LYS A 63 0.78 22.97 18.53
N ARG A 64 0.03 22.02 17.95
CA ARG A 64 0.50 21.23 16.81
C ARG A 64 0.63 22.07 15.53
N ALA A 65 -0.31 22.98 15.28
CA ALA A 65 -0.23 23.90 14.14
C ALA A 65 1.01 24.79 14.21
N VAL A 66 1.30 25.36 15.38
CA VAL A 66 2.51 26.17 15.61
C VAL A 66 3.79 25.33 15.44
N ALA A 67 3.83 24.11 15.99
CA ALA A 67 4.99 23.23 15.83
C ALA A 67 5.22 22.82 14.37
N ASN A 68 4.16 22.52 13.61
CA ASN A 68 4.29 22.24 12.19
C ASN A 68 4.75 23.48 11.42
N TYR A 69 4.19 24.67 11.72
CA TYR A 69 4.63 25.92 11.10
C TYR A 69 6.13 26.17 11.29
N ALA A 70 6.67 25.91 12.48
CA ALA A 70 8.11 26.05 12.73
C ALA A 70 8.98 25.11 11.87
N SER A 71 8.44 23.98 11.43
CA SER A 71 9.17 22.99 10.61
C SER A 71 8.92 23.10 9.10
N SER A 72 7.72 23.50 8.67
CA SER A 72 7.28 23.45 7.27
C SER A 72 6.79 24.80 6.73
N GLY A 73 6.71 25.85 7.56
CA GLY A 73 6.16 27.16 7.19
C GLY A 73 4.64 27.18 7.04
N VAL A 74 3.94 26.08 7.34
CA VAL A 74 2.48 25.97 7.17
C VAL A 74 1.80 25.61 8.49
N TYR A 75 0.82 26.42 8.89
CA TYR A 75 -0.04 26.13 10.04
C TYR A 75 -0.98 24.97 9.73
N THR A 76 -0.55 23.75 10.06
CA THR A 76 -1.37 22.54 9.87
C THR A 76 -1.38 21.68 11.12
N SER A 77 -2.50 21.01 11.40
CA SER A 77 -2.60 20.08 12.53
C SER A 77 -3.26 18.78 12.06
N PRO A 78 -2.57 17.96 11.24
CA PRO A 78 -3.12 16.72 10.70
C PRO A 78 -3.33 15.67 11.79
N SER A 79 -4.30 14.78 11.57
CA SER A 79 -4.64 13.67 12.44
C SER A 79 -3.50 12.66 12.46
N ARG A 80 -3.11 12.26 13.67
CA ARG A 80 -2.09 11.23 13.86
C ARG A 80 -2.70 9.83 13.90
N LEU A 81 -4.02 9.70 13.86
CA LEU A 81 -4.73 8.43 14.05
C LEU A 81 -4.25 7.32 13.11
N ARG A 82 -3.90 7.66 11.86
CA ARG A 82 -3.45 6.68 10.84
C ARG A 82 -1.94 6.45 10.83
N ILE A 83 -1.18 7.25 11.57
CA ILE A 83 0.29 7.19 11.64
C ILE A 83 0.72 6.58 12.98
N THR A 84 -0.20 6.49 13.94
CA THR A 84 -0.03 5.76 15.19
C THR A 84 -0.23 4.26 14.98
N GLY A 85 0.62 3.45 15.61
CA GLY A 85 0.55 2.00 15.57
C GLY A 85 1.93 1.36 15.46
N GLN A 86 1.98 0.04 15.58
CA GLN A 86 3.21 -0.71 15.39
C GLN A 86 3.62 -0.64 13.92
N LYS A 87 4.79 -0.04 13.66
CA LYS A 87 5.39 -0.07 12.32
C LYS A 87 5.71 -1.52 11.95
N ARG A 88 5.47 -1.89 10.69
CA ARG A 88 5.87 -3.21 10.20
C ARG A 88 7.39 -3.32 10.25
N ALA A 89 7.88 -4.46 10.74
CA ALA A 89 9.31 -4.76 10.67
C ALA A 89 9.77 -4.76 9.21
N ASP A 90 10.94 -4.19 8.96
CA ASP A 90 11.61 -4.36 7.68
C ASP A 90 12.03 -5.83 7.56
N ARG A 91 11.68 -6.43 6.43
CA ARG A 91 11.91 -7.85 6.13
C ARG A 91 12.67 -8.02 4.81
N SER A 92 13.23 -6.94 4.27
CA SER A 92 13.85 -6.94 2.94
C SER A 92 14.95 -7.99 2.85
N HIS A 93 15.79 -8.09 3.88
CA HIS A 93 16.85 -9.12 3.94
C HIS A 93 16.29 -10.56 3.91
N GLN A 94 15.22 -10.85 4.65
CA GLN A 94 14.60 -12.18 4.65
C GLN A 94 13.98 -12.53 3.30
N LEU A 95 13.40 -11.54 2.61
CA LEU A 95 12.81 -11.74 1.28
C LEU A 95 13.87 -12.01 0.21
N GLU A 96 15.06 -11.40 0.35
CA GLU A 96 16.20 -11.64 -0.55
C GLU A 96 16.70 -13.09 -0.51
N LEU A 97 16.50 -13.82 0.59
CA LEU A 97 16.86 -15.23 0.69
C LEU A 97 16.17 -16.10 -0.36
N VAL A 98 14.99 -15.70 -0.85
CA VAL A 98 14.29 -16.42 -1.93
C VAL A 98 15.14 -16.49 -3.21
N ARG A 99 15.97 -15.47 -3.48
CA ARG A 99 16.83 -15.43 -4.68
C ARG A 99 18.00 -16.41 -4.61
N THR A 100 18.37 -16.84 -3.42
CA THR A 100 19.50 -17.77 -3.21
C THR A 100 19.12 -19.23 -3.49
N VAL A 101 17.83 -19.51 -3.60
CA VAL A 101 17.28 -20.85 -3.76
C VAL A 101 16.64 -20.96 -5.14
N ASP A 102 16.78 -22.13 -5.75
CA ASP A 102 16.12 -22.49 -7.01
C ASP A 102 14.59 -22.20 -6.93
N PRO A 103 14.01 -21.50 -7.92
CA PRO A 103 12.56 -21.25 -7.99
C PRO A 103 11.70 -22.49 -7.75
N GLU A 104 12.12 -23.68 -8.20
CA GLU A 104 11.36 -24.92 -8.02
C GLU A 104 11.16 -25.28 -6.54
N ARG A 105 12.18 -25.04 -5.72
CA ARG A 105 12.13 -25.26 -4.26
C ARG A 105 11.27 -24.23 -3.54
N CYS A 106 11.00 -23.09 -4.17
CA CYS A 106 10.15 -22.01 -3.66
C CYS A 106 8.73 -22.03 -4.25
N GLY A 107 8.32 -23.10 -4.93
CA GLY A 107 7.04 -23.18 -5.65
C GLY A 107 5.78 -23.06 -4.78
N THR A 108 5.88 -23.24 -3.46
CA THR A 108 4.76 -23.00 -2.53
C THR A 108 5.10 -21.91 -1.52
N ILE A 109 4.07 -21.18 -1.07
CA ILE A 109 4.21 -20.15 -0.02
C ILE A 109 4.83 -20.74 1.25
N ARG A 110 4.52 -22.00 1.58
CA ARG A 110 5.09 -22.67 2.77
C ARG A 110 6.59 -22.90 2.63
N ALA A 111 7.02 -23.42 1.48
CA ALA A 111 8.43 -23.66 1.20
C ALA A 111 9.22 -22.35 1.14
N ALA A 112 8.70 -21.35 0.42
CA ALA A 112 9.31 -20.02 0.39
C ALA A 112 9.39 -19.38 1.79
N ALA A 113 8.39 -19.58 2.65
CA ALA A 113 8.40 -19.02 4.00
C ALA A 113 9.47 -19.68 4.88
N HIS A 114 9.67 -21.00 4.72
CA HIS A 114 10.75 -21.72 5.36
C HIS A 114 12.13 -21.18 4.92
N VAL A 115 12.33 -20.93 3.62
CA VAL A 115 13.56 -20.32 3.08
C VAL A 115 13.79 -18.91 3.65
N CYS A 116 12.76 -18.07 3.71
CA CYS A 116 12.84 -16.73 4.28
C CYS A 116 13.00 -16.70 5.80
N LEU A 117 12.89 -17.83 6.50
CA LEU A 117 12.80 -17.90 7.97
C LEU A 117 11.65 -17.03 8.51
N LEU A 118 10.52 -17.02 7.79
CA LEU A 118 9.33 -16.23 8.14
C LEU A 118 8.12 -17.14 8.38
N PRO A 119 7.17 -16.71 9.23
CA PRO A 119 5.87 -17.35 9.29
C PRO A 119 5.17 -17.30 7.92
N THR A 120 4.48 -18.38 7.57
CA THR A 120 3.74 -18.49 6.31
C THR A 120 2.74 -17.35 6.08
N THR A 121 2.03 -16.94 7.14
CA THR A 121 1.08 -15.82 7.13
C THR A 121 1.77 -14.47 6.87
N SER A 122 3.00 -14.31 7.36
CA SER A 122 3.81 -13.12 7.16
C SER A 122 4.25 -13.00 5.70
N LEU A 123 4.80 -14.08 5.15
CA LEU A 123 5.21 -14.13 3.75
C LEU A 123 4.01 -13.92 2.81
N PHE A 124 2.88 -14.58 3.09
CA PHE A 124 1.65 -14.41 2.32
C PHE A 124 1.18 -12.95 2.25
N ARG A 125 1.23 -12.23 3.38
CA ARG A 125 0.86 -10.81 3.43
C ARG A 125 1.85 -9.92 2.66
N ASP A 126 3.14 -10.22 2.73
CA ASP A 126 4.18 -9.50 1.98
C ASP A 126 4.03 -9.76 0.47
N MET A 127 3.68 -10.98 0.05
CA MET A 127 3.31 -11.34 -1.33
C MET A 127 2.06 -10.58 -1.81
N ARG A 128 0.99 -10.54 -1.01
CA ARG A 128 -0.22 -9.75 -1.32
C ARG A 128 0.06 -8.24 -1.43
N SER A 129 1.08 -7.77 -0.72
CA SER A 129 1.55 -6.38 -0.78
C SER A 129 2.52 -6.13 -1.95
N ARG A 130 2.67 -7.09 -2.88
CA ARG A 130 3.57 -7.04 -4.05
C ARG A 130 5.05 -6.84 -3.74
N LYS A 131 5.51 -7.27 -2.57
CA LYS A 131 6.96 -7.28 -2.25
C LYS A 131 7.70 -8.47 -2.86
N LEU A 132 6.95 -9.51 -3.21
CA LEU A 132 7.42 -10.67 -3.94
C LEU A 132 6.55 -10.83 -5.18
N ARG A 133 7.15 -11.25 -6.30
CA ARG A 133 6.44 -11.57 -7.52
C ARG A 133 6.47 -13.09 -7.72
N THR A 134 5.33 -13.66 -8.05
CA THR A 134 5.24 -15.04 -8.50
C THR A 134 5.52 -15.04 -10.00
N GLU A 135 6.58 -15.74 -10.40
CA GLU A 135 6.85 -16.00 -11.80
C GLU A 135 6.25 -17.34 -12.19
N THR A 136 5.56 -17.38 -13.33
CA THR A 136 5.08 -18.60 -13.95
C THR A 136 5.86 -18.80 -15.24
N SER A 137 6.83 -19.71 -15.22
CA SER A 137 7.74 -19.98 -16.35
C SER A 137 7.19 -20.97 -17.38
N GLY A 138 5.99 -21.53 -17.17
CA GLY A 138 5.44 -22.55 -18.06
C GLY A 138 4.97 -21.98 -19.40
N ALA A 139 5.68 -22.30 -20.48
CA ALA A 139 5.16 -22.13 -21.84
C ALA A 139 3.94 -23.05 -22.05
N LYS A 140 2.87 -22.50 -22.62
CA LYS A 140 1.68 -23.27 -22.99
C LYS A 140 1.61 -23.39 -24.51
N PRO A 141 1.29 -24.57 -25.08
CA PRO A 141 1.04 -25.86 -24.40
C PRO A 141 2.30 -26.47 -23.78
N MET A 142 2.11 -27.35 -22.80
CA MET A 142 3.21 -28.10 -22.18
C MET A 142 3.88 -28.97 -23.25
N MET A 143 5.15 -28.73 -23.52
CA MET A 143 5.91 -29.42 -24.57
C MET A 143 6.38 -30.76 -24.01
N SER A 144 5.79 -31.88 -24.45
CA SER A 144 6.32 -33.21 -24.14
C SER A 144 7.71 -33.37 -24.76
N ASP A 145 8.50 -34.30 -24.22
CA ASP A 145 9.84 -34.60 -24.75
C ASP A 145 9.78 -34.95 -26.24
N ASP A 146 8.76 -35.69 -26.66
CA ASP A 146 8.50 -36.00 -28.08
C ASP A 146 8.23 -34.73 -28.91
N ASN A 147 7.42 -33.79 -28.39
CA ASN A 147 7.15 -32.53 -29.08
C ASN A 147 8.39 -31.64 -29.13
N GLN A 148 9.24 -31.68 -28.11
CA GLN A 148 10.55 -31.02 -28.11
C GLN A 148 11.42 -31.58 -29.21
N TRP A 149 11.55 -32.90 -29.26
CA TRP A 149 12.36 -33.58 -30.24
C TRP A 149 11.90 -33.34 -31.68
N CYS A 150 10.60 -33.51 -31.95
CA CYS A 150 10.02 -33.26 -33.27
C CYS A 150 10.26 -31.82 -33.74
N ARG A 151 10.13 -30.83 -32.85
CA ARG A 151 10.39 -29.42 -33.17
C ARG A 151 11.88 -29.18 -33.46
N THR A 152 12.77 -29.71 -32.63
CA THR A 152 14.22 -29.56 -32.85
C THR A 152 14.69 -30.27 -34.11
N ALA A 153 14.17 -31.47 -34.39
CA ALA A 153 14.49 -32.22 -35.60
C ALA A 153 14.01 -31.47 -36.86
N PHE A 154 12.79 -30.92 -36.83
CA PHE A 154 12.27 -30.08 -37.91
C PHE A 154 13.14 -28.83 -38.14
N SER A 155 13.56 -28.14 -37.08
CA SER A 155 14.46 -26.99 -37.23
C SER A 155 15.84 -27.37 -37.78
N LEU A 156 16.37 -28.53 -37.38
CA LEU A 156 17.67 -29.03 -37.85
C LEU A 156 17.64 -29.44 -39.33
N ASP A 157 16.56 -30.06 -39.80
CA ASP A 157 16.36 -30.40 -41.21
C ASP A 157 16.38 -29.14 -42.10
N TYR A 158 16.00 -28.00 -41.53
CA TYR A 158 15.96 -26.73 -42.22
C TYR A 158 17.31 -25.97 -42.26
N ILE A 159 18.37 -26.55 -41.71
CA ILE A 159 19.72 -25.99 -41.71
C ILE A 159 20.57 -26.70 -42.75
N SER A 160 21.23 -25.94 -43.63
CA SER A 160 22.17 -26.47 -44.62
C SER A 160 23.37 -27.11 -43.92
N ALA A 161 23.64 -28.38 -44.19
CA ALA A 161 24.79 -29.11 -43.63
C ALA A 161 26.15 -28.54 -44.08
N ALA A 162 26.21 -27.86 -45.23
CA ALA A 162 27.44 -27.31 -45.78
C ALA A 162 27.77 -25.91 -45.24
N THR A 163 26.74 -25.10 -44.99
CA THR A 163 26.90 -23.67 -44.66
C THR A 163 26.50 -23.35 -43.22
N HIS A 164 25.80 -24.27 -42.54
CA HIS A 164 25.22 -24.08 -41.20
C HIS A 164 24.26 -22.89 -41.07
N TYR A 165 23.75 -22.38 -42.20
CA TYR A 165 22.69 -21.37 -42.24
C TYR A 165 21.33 -22.04 -42.48
N PHE A 166 20.26 -21.39 -42.02
CA PHE A 166 18.90 -21.77 -42.38
C PHE A 166 18.68 -21.61 -43.88
N ASN A 167 17.86 -22.47 -44.47
CA ASN A 167 17.43 -22.30 -45.86
C ASN A 167 16.64 -20.99 -46.01
N ASP A 168 16.77 -20.33 -47.15
CA ASP A 168 16.24 -18.97 -47.38
C ASP A 168 14.70 -18.91 -47.51
N MET A 169 14.03 -20.07 -47.50
CA MET A 169 12.56 -20.23 -47.62
C MET A 169 11.91 -19.57 -48.86
N GLU A 170 12.69 -19.08 -49.83
CA GLU A 170 12.20 -18.33 -51.00
C GLU A 170 11.18 -19.10 -51.87
N ASN A 171 11.06 -20.41 -51.68
CA ASN A 171 10.12 -21.30 -52.36
C ASN A 171 8.95 -21.78 -51.48
N VAL A 172 8.79 -21.27 -50.26
CA VAL A 172 7.76 -21.69 -49.29
C VAL A 172 6.79 -20.55 -49.01
N VAL A 173 5.50 -20.77 -49.25
CA VAL A 173 4.43 -19.84 -48.84
C VAL A 173 3.82 -20.36 -47.54
N HIS A 174 3.98 -19.60 -46.45
CA HIS A 174 3.33 -19.91 -45.18
C HIS A 174 1.88 -19.43 -45.19
N VAL A 175 0.94 -20.37 -45.05
CA VAL A 175 -0.49 -20.09 -44.89
C VAL A 175 -0.87 -20.40 -43.44
N ASP A 176 -1.31 -19.40 -42.71
CA ASP A 176 -1.82 -19.54 -41.34
C ASP A 176 -3.30 -19.15 -41.32
N ASP A 177 -4.16 -20.11 -41.02
CA ASP A 177 -5.60 -19.92 -40.96
C ASP A 177 -5.96 -19.27 -39.62
N ASN A 178 -5.82 -17.95 -39.56
CA ASN A 178 -6.08 -17.17 -38.36
C ASN A 178 -7.60 -17.06 -38.10
N HIS A 179 -8.21 -18.11 -37.59
CA HIS A 179 -9.59 -18.10 -37.11
C HIS A 179 -9.63 -17.39 -35.75
N SER A 180 -10.00 -16.11 -35.76
CA SER A 180 -10.34 -15.39 -34.53
C SER A 180 -11.54 -16.06 -33.85
N ILE A 181 -11.34 -16.62 -32.66
CA ILE A 181 -12.38 -17.13 -31.75
C ILE A 181 -12.67 -16.08 -30.69
#